data_AF-A0A7V9IJ52-F1
#
_entry.id   AF-A0A7V9IJ52-F1
#
_cell.length_a   1.000
_cell.length_b   1.000
_cell.length_c   1.000
_cell.angle_alpha   90.00
_cell.angle_beta   90.00
_cell.angle_gamma   90.00
#
_symmetry.space_group_name_H-M   'P 1'
#
loop_
_entity.id
_entity.type
_entity.pdbx_description
1 polymer ?
#
loop_
_entity_poly.entity_id
_entity_poly.type
_entity_poly.pdbx_seq_one_letter_code
_entity_poly.pdbx_strand_id
1 'polypeptide(L)'
;MGQLVAVTEKPGATAGIVRFETNRSFTGMGHERFTSEDDAWGPSPSAEVARRLFATGRVEGVHVYSNMITVDLMNGHTSEGMADMIRELYRYWKPGMQPPTFEDLQPEEAGDDTAGGEVAAGGGAAVEGDAGLTAAAKLVPMHLLERGRAARERWRTSNS
;
A
#
# COMPACT_ATOMS: atom_id res chain seq x y z
N MET A 1 2.94 16.63 8.11
CA MET A 1 4.11 16.38 7.23
C MET A 1 4.63 14.99 7.53
N GLY A 2 4.67 14.07 6.56
CA GLY A 2 5.20 12.72 6.78
C GLY A 2 6.64 12.78 7.28
N GLN A 3 6.96 12.01 8.31
CA GLN A 3 8.32 11.96 8.86
C GLN A 3 9.26 11.32 7.83
N LEU A 4 10.34 12.04 7.48
CA LEU A 4 11.38 11.59 6.56
C LEU A 4 12.06 10.31 7.09
N VAL A 5 12.55 9.49 6.15
CA VAL A 5 13.40 8.36 6.52
C VAL A 5 14.78 8.93 6.88
N ALA A 6 15.24 8.65 8.09
CA ALA A 6 16.64 8.85 8.46
C ALA A 6 17.43 7.65 7.94
N VAL A 7 18.59 7.89 7.33
CA VAL A 7 19.45 6.84 6.76
C VAL A 7 20.87 7.07 7.23
N THR A 8 21.45 6.07 7.87
CA THR A 8 22.86 6.02 8.27
C THR A 8 23.58 5.00 7.40
N GLU A 9 24.63 5.43 6.72
CA GLU A 9 25.48 4.56 5.93
C GLU A 9 26.62 4.00 6.80
N LYS A 10 26.89 2.70 6.65
CA LYS A 10 27.98 2.00 7.31
C LYS A 10 28.72 1.13 6.30
N PRO A 11 30.07 1.15 6.29
CA PRO A 11 30.83 0.20 5.48
C PRO A 11 30.58 -1.23 5.97
N GLY A 12 30.51 -2.17 5.03
CA GLY A 12 30.51 -3.60 5.31
C GLY A 12 31.89 -4.12 5.74
N ALA A 13 31.94 -5.36 6.20
CA ALA A 13 33.21 -6.03 6.52
C ALA A 13 34.02 -6.40 5.26
N THR A 14 33.35 -6.52 4.12
CA THR A 14 33.95 -6.84 2.81
C THR A 14 33.89 -5.61 1.93
N ALA A 15 34.98 -5.35 1.18
CA ALA A 15 34.99 -4.28 0.18
C ALA A 15 33.88 -4.49 -0.85
N GLY A 16 33.22 -3.40 -1.26
CA GLY A 16 32.06 -3.46 -2.16
C GLY A 16 30.71 -3.61 -1.43
N ILE A 17 30.70 -4.05 -0.17
CA ILE A 17 29.45 -4.15 0.60
C ILE A 17 29.24 -2.88 1.42
N VAL A 18 28.06 -2.26 1.26
CA VAL A 18 27.62 -1.11 2.06
C VAL A 18 26.29 -1.44 2.72
N ARG A 19 26.11 -0.97 3.95
CA ARG A 19 24.89 -1.14 4.73
C ARG A 19 24.26 0.20 5.05
N PHE A 20 22.96 0.30 4.78
CA PHE A 20 22.13 1.41 5.20
C PHE A 20 21.22 0.97 6.33
N GLU A 21 21.25 1.70 7.44
CA GLU A 21 20.34 1.54 8.56
C GLU A 21 19.35 2.70 8.55
N THR A 22 18.07 2.38 8.68
CA THR A 22 17.01 3.39 8.62
C THR A 22 16.12 3.40 9.86
N ASN A 23 15.32 4.44 10.04
CA ASN A 23 14.30 4.50 11.10
C ASN A 23 12.95 3.88 10.70
N ARG A 24 12.88 3.15 9.58
CA ARG A 24 11.66 2.51 9.05
C ARG A 24 11.95 1.07 8.65
N SER A 25 11.02 0.16 8.89
CA SER A 25 11.12 -1.19 8.35
C SER A 25 10.56 -1.23 6.93
N PHE A 26 11.31 -1.84 6.01
CA PHE A 26 10.95 -2.02 4.60
C PHE A 26 10.36 -3.41 4.33
N THR A 27 10.58 -4.34 5.25
CA THR A 27 10.10 -5.73 5.20
C THR A 27 9.41 -6.08 6.51
N GLY A 28 8.62 -7.16 6.49
CA GLY A 28 8.00 -7.75 7.69
C GLY A 28 8.99 -8.64 8.45
N MET A 29 8.67 -9.93 8.56
CA MET A 29 9.50 -10.92 9.28
C MET A 29 10.55 -11.62 8.40
N GLY A 30 10.54 -11.35 7.09
CA GLY A 30 11.38 -12.05 6.11
C GLY A 30 12.65 -11.29 5.74
N HIS A 31 13.66 -12.04 5.33
CA HIS A 31 14.78 -11.52 4.56
C HIS A 31 14.42 -11.54 3.08
N GLU A 32 14.58 -10.42 2.40
CA GLU A 32 14.34 -10.32 0.96
C GLU A 32 15.67 -10.05 0.25
N ARG A 33 15.99 -10.85 -0.77
CA ARG A 33 17.21 -10.72 -1.56
C ARG A 33 16.83 -10.60 -3.03
N PHE A 34 17.43 -9.63 -3.69
CA PHE A 34 17.24 -9.35 -5.10
C PHE A 34 18.61 -9.39 -5.79
N THR A 35 18.64 -10.01 -6.98
CA THR A 35 19.84 -10.12 -7.82
C THR A 35 19.72 -9.32 -9.11
N SER A 36 18.55 -8.76 -9.39
CA SER A 36 18.26 -7.93 -10.55
C SER A 36 17.03 -7.06 -10.32
N GLU A 37 16.81 -6.10 -11.21
CA GLU A 37 15.57 -5.30 -11.24
C GLU A 37 14.32 -6.17 -11.51
N ASP A 38 14.45 -7.20 -12.35
CA ASP A 38 13.36 -8.12 -12.70
C ASP A 38 12.90 -8.96 -11.49
N ASP A 39 13.82 -9.30 -10.57
CA ASP A 39 13.48 -10.00 -9.32
C ASP A 39 12.67 -9.13 -8.35
N ALA A 40 12.84 -7.80 -8.45
CA ALA A 40 12.21 -6.84 -7.57
C ALA A 40 10.82 -6.45 -8.09
N TRP A 41 9.90 -7.41 -8.17
CA TRP A 41 8.54 -7.20 -8.65
C TRP A 41 7.55 -6.84 -7.53
N GLY A 42 6.45 -6.18 -7.92
CA GLY A 42 5.34 -5.87 -7.02
C GLY A 42 5.51 -4.57 -6.20
N PRO A 43 4.50 -4.24 -5.38
CA PRO A 43 4.40 -2.95 -4.69
C PRO A 43 5.09 -2.91 -3.32
N SER A 44 5.87 -3.93 -2.95
CA SER A 44 6.53 -3.92 -1.63
C SER A 44 7.58 -2.81 -1.54
N PRO A 45 7.77 -2.18 -0.37
CA PRO A 45 8.80 -1.15 -0.20
C PRO A 45 10.22 -1.66 -0.44
N SER A 46 10.48 -2.93 -0.10
CA SER A 46 11.73 -3.64 -0.38
C SER A 46 12.01 -3.79 -1.88
N ALA A 47 10.99 -4.18 -2.66
CA ALA A 47 11.12 -4.28 -4.11
C ALA A 47 11.32 -2.88 -4.74
N GLU A 48 10.58 -1.87 -4.29
CA GLU A 48 10.73 -0.51 -4.82
C GLU A 48 12.13 0.08 -4.55
N VAL A 49 12.68 -0.10 -3.34
CA VAL A 49 14.04 0.39 -3.06
C VAL A 49 15.07 -0.40 -3.87
N ALA A 50 14.90 -1.72 -4.04
CA ALA A 50 15.79 -2.53 -4.86
C ALA A 50 15.79 -2.08 -6.32
N ARG A 51 14.63 -1.87 -6.94
CA ARG A 51 14.51 -1.34 -8.32
C ARG A 51 15.27 -0.04 -8.49
N ARG A 52 15.06 0.93 -7.60
CA ARG A 52 15.74 2.23 -7.67
C ARG A 52 17.26 2.10 -7.55
N LEU A 53 17.74 1.21 -6.69
CA LEU A 53 19.17 0.95 -6.53
C LEU A 53 19.76 0.26 -7.77
N PHE A 54 19.08 -0.73 -8.35
CA PHE A 54 19.52 -1.38 -9.59
C PHE A 54 19.52 -0.41 -10.79
N ALA A 55 18.55 0.49 -10.88
CA ALA A 55 18.47 1.51 -11.93
C ALA A 55 19.69 2.45 -11.99
N THR A 56 20.52 2.49 -10.94
CA THR A 56 21.80 3.21 -10.97
C THR A 56 22.85 2.57 -11.87
N GLY A 57 22.72 1.26 -12.17
CA GLY A 57 23.72 0.47 -12.88
C GLY A 57 25.00 0.20 -12.08
N ARG A 58 24.98 0.40 -10.75
CA ARG A 58 26.16 0.29 -9.87
C ARG A 58 26.07 -0.85 -8.85
N VAL A 59 24.97 -1.58 -8.84
CA VAL A 59 24.59 -2.53 -7.79
C VAL A 59 24.45 -3.94 -8.38
N GLU A 60 25.14 -4.90 -7.79
CA GLU A 60 25.08 -6.32 -8.16
C GLU A 60 24.00 -7.08 -7.36
N GLY A 61 23.73 -6.66 -6.13
CA GLY A 61 22.72 -7.31 -5.30
C GLY A 61 22.21 -6.42 -4.18
N VAL A 62 20.97 -6.66 -3.77
CA VAL A 62 20.31 -5.95 -2.65
C VAL A 62 19.72 -6.97 -1.70
N HIS A 63 20.01 -6.82 -0.42
CA HIS A 63 19.42 -7.61 0.67
C HIS A 63 18.74 -6.67 1.66
N VAL A 64 17.47 -6.92 1.96
CA VAL A 64 16.66 -6.10 2.86
C VAL A 64 16.15 -6.96 4.01
N TYR A 65 16.32 -6.47 5.23
CA TYR A 65 15.76 -7.08 6.42
C TYR A 65 15.41 -6.02 7.46
N SER A 66 14.13 -5.98 7.86
CA SER A 66 13.56 -4.92 8.69
C SER A 66 13.96 -3.54 8.17
N ASN A 67 14.77 -2.80 8.93
CA ASN A 67 15.24 -1.45 8.63
C ASN A 67 16.65 -1.39 8.04
N MET A 68 17.23 -2.54 7.70
CA MET A 68 18.59 -2.68 7.20
C MET A 68 18.58 -3.06 5.72
N ILE A 69 19.30 -2.30 4.91
CA ILE A 69 19.48 -2.53 3.48
C ILE A 69 20.98 -2.75 3.26
N THR A 70 21.35 -3.94 2.81
CA THR A 70 22.72 -4.27 2.43
C THR A 70 22.80 -4.27 0.91
N VAL A 71 23.76 -3.52 0.37
CA VAL A 71 23.98 -3.34 -1.05
C VAL A 71 25.34 -3.90 -1.41
N ASP A 72 25.37 -4.75 -2.42
CA ASP A 72 26.59 -5.23 -3.06
C ASP A 72 26.87 -4.35 -4.28
N LEU A 73 27.97 -3.60 -4.22
CA LEU A 73 28.37 -2.67 -5.27
C LEU A 73 29.19 -3.40 -6.32
N MET A 74 28.95 -3.07 -7.58
CA MET A 74 29.82 -3.50 -8.67
C MET A 74 31.25 -2.98 -8.48
N ASN A 75 32.23 -3.73 -8.97
CA ASN A 75 33.65 -3.37 -8.83
C ASN A 75 33.96 -1.96 -9.34
N GLY A 76 34.60 -1.15 -8.49
CA GLY A 76 34.99 0.23 -8.83
C GLY A 76 33.90 1.28 -8.63
N HIS A 77 32.69 0.90 -8.22
CA HIS A 77 31.62 1.84 -7.90
C HIS A 77 31.56 2.21 -6.42
N THR A 78 30.92 3.35 -6.14
CA THR A 78 30.70 3.88 -4.79
C THR A 78 29.20 3.92 -4.46
N SER A 79 28.88 4.01 -3.17
CA SER A 79 27.53 4.19 -2.62
C SER A 79 26.98 5.62 -2.75
N GLU A 80 27.69 6.50 -3.47
CA GLU A 80 27.37 7.93 -3.55
C GLU A 80 25.92 8.17 -4.02
N GLY A 81 25.17 8.96 -3.25
CA GLY A 81 23.78 9.32 -3.53
C GLY A 81 22.73 8.23 -3.21
N MET A 82 23.14 7.00 -2.89
CA MET A 82 22.19 5.92 -2.57
C MET A 82 21.43 6.19 -1.27
N ALA A 83 22.08 6.80 -0.27
CA ALA A 83 21.41 7.19 0.96
C ALA A 83 20.30 8.23 0.70
N ASP A 84 20.53 9.23 -0.15
CA ASP A 84 19.51 10.21 -0.54
C ASP A 84 18.32 9.53 -1.22
N MET A 85 18.59 8.60 -2.13
CA MET A 85 17.56 7.83 -2.83
C MET A 85 16.66 7.05 -1.86
N ILE A 86 17.23 6.42 -0.84
CA ILE A 86 16.49 5.71 0.22
C ILE A 86 15.67 6.70 1.06
N ARG A 87 16.24 7.88 1.41
CA ARG A 87 15.54 8.92 2.19
C ARG A 87 14.30 9.43 1.48
N GLU A 88 14.34 9.48 0.15
CA GLU A 88 13.25 10.00 -0.67
C GLU A 88 12.12 9.00 -0.94
N LEU A 89 12.26 7.73 -0.56
CA LEU A 89 11.26 6.70 -0.89
C LEU A 89 9.85 7.05 -0.38
N TYR A 90 9.75 7.56 0.84
CA TYR A 90 8.48 7.90 1.48
C TYR A 90 8.15 9.41 1.42
N ARG A 91 8.85 10.15 0.56
CA ARG A 91 8.59 11.58 0.41
C ARG A 91 7.40 11.80 -0.52
N TYR A 92 6.24 12.03 0.07
CA TYR A 92 5.00 12.30 -0.68
C TYR A 92 5.01 13.63 -1.44
N TRP A 93 5.69 14.67 -0.96
CA TRP A 93 5.76 15.97 -1.66
C TRP A 93 7.18 16.29 -2.12
N LYS A 94 7.40 16.31 -3.43
CA LYS A 94 8.65 16.77 -4.08
C LYS A 94 8.39 18.09 -4.81
N PRO A 95 9.39 18.98 -4.92
CA PRO A 95 9.25 20.19 -5.74
C PRO A 95 8.77 19.82 -7.16
N GLY A 96 7.72 20.48 -7.63
CA GLY A 96 7.09 20.19 -8.93
C GLY A 96 5.93 19.18 -8.90
N MET A 97 5.61 18.58 -7.74
CA MET A 97 4.43 17.74 -7.62
C MET A 97 3.17 18.58 -7.38
N GLN A 98 2.19 18.47 -8.28
CA GLN A 98 0.88 19.11 -8.11
C GLN A 98 0.01 18.22 -7.20
N PRO A 99 -0.73 18.81 -6.24
CA PRO A 99 -1.69 18.05 -5.46
C PRO A 99 -2.70 17.33 -6.35
N PRO A 100 -3.02 16.05 -6.05
CA PRO A 100 -4.14 15.40 -6.72
C PRO A 100 -5.38 16.26 -6.52
N THR A 101 -6.12 16.47 -7.60
CA THR A 101 -7.36 17.23 -7.56
C THR A 101 -8.44 16.39 -6.87
N PHE A 102 -9.53 17.04 -6.45
CA PHE A 102 -10.65 16.31 -5.84
C PHE A 102 -11.27 15.27 -6.79
N GLU A 103 -11.14 15.46 -8.11
CA GLU A 103 -11.59 14.52 -9.14
C GLU A 103 -10.72 13.26 -9.17
N ASP A 104 -9.40 13.38 -8.98
CA ASP A 104 -8.46 12.25 -8.96
C ASP A 104 -8.60 11.36 -7.70
N LEU A 105 -9.16 11.91 -6.63
CA LEU A 105 -9.35 11.22 -5.35
C LEU A 105 -10.68 10.49 -5.26
N GLN A 106 -11.57 10.64 -6.25
CA GLN A 106 -12.77 9.83 -6.33
C GLN A 106 -12.35 8.40 -6.67
N PRO A 107 -12.71 7.39 -5.85
CA PRO A 107 -12.56 6.01 -6.28
C PRO A 107 -13.32 5.87 -7.61
N GLU A 108 -12.77 5.16 -8.59
CA GLU A 108 -13.49 4.89 -9.84
C GLU A 108 -14.84 4.25 -9.49
N GLU A 109 -15.88 5.08 -9.50
CA GLU A 109 -17.26 4.63 -9.46
C GLU A 109 -17.44 3.89 -10.77
N ALA A 110 -17.56 2.56 -10.69
CA ALA A 110 -18.08 1.77 -11.80
C ALA A 110 -19.40 2.44 -12.21
N GLY A 111 -19.38 3.10 -13.37
CA GLY A 111 -20.33 4.14 -13.71
C GLY A 111 -21.78 3.75 -13.45
N ASP A 112 -22.50 4.64 -12.76
CA ASP A 112 -23.96 4.66 -12.81
C ASP A 112 -24.40 6.11 -13.00
N ASP A 113 -24.74 6.44 -14.24
CA ASP A 113 -25.53 7.61 -14.58
C ASP A 113 -26.86 7.51 -13.82
N THR A 114 -27.02 8.18 -12.68
CA THR A 114 -28.33 8.68 -12.28
C THR A 114 -28.23 9.95 -11.44
N ALA A 115 -28.73 11.03 -12.05
CA ALA A 115 -28.90 12.35 -11.50
C ALA A 115 -29.66 12.38 -10.15
N GLY A 116 -29.14 13.22 -9.23
CA GLY A 116 -29.93 14.19 -8.47
C GLY A 116 -30.79 13.68 -7.32
N GLY A 117 -30.37 13.98 -6.08
CA GLY A 117 -31.21 13.85 -4.90
C GLY A 117 -30.60 14.51 -3.66
N GLU A 118 -30.88 15.80 -3.50
CA GLU A 118 -30.52 16.68 -2.38
C GLU A 118 -30.91 16.09 -1.00
N VAL A 119 -29.97 16.07 -0.05
CA VAL A 119 -30.22 15.59 1.32
C VAL A 119 -30.71 16.74 2.21
N ALA A 120 -32.01 16.77 2.48
CA ALA A 120 -32.59 17.58 3.54
C ALA A 120 -32.56 16.80 4.87
N ALA A 121 -32.03 17.45 5.91
CA ALA A 121 -32.00 16.97 7.28
C ALA A 121 -33.42 16.89 7.90
N GLY A 122 -33.66 15.89 8.76
CA GLY A 122 -34.84 15.83 9.61
C GLY A 122 -35.01 14.48 10.29
N GLY A 123 -34.93 14.46 11.62
CA GLY A 123 -35.06 13.25 12.43
C GLY A 123 -36.50 12.79 12.67
N GLY A 124 -36.63 11.64 13.34
CA GLY A 124 -37.89 11.19 13.96
C GLY A 124 -38.27 9.77 13.58
N ALA A 125 -38.32 8.90 14.60
CA ALA A 125 -38.69 7.49 14.51
C ALA A 125 -40.12 7.25 14.02
N ALA A 126 -40.31 6.27 13.13
CA ALA A 126 -41.37 5.26 13.21
C ALA A 126 -41.12 4.14 12.19
N VAL A 127 -41.55 2.95 12.57
CA VAL A 127 -41.38 1.66 11.90
C VAL A 127 -42.24 1.58 10.64
N GLU A 128 -41.63 1.42 9.47
CA GLU A 128 -42.25 0.78 8.29
C GLU A 128 -41.20 -0.09 7.58
N GLY A 129 -40.97 -1.27 8.16
CA GLY A 129 -40.13 -2.29 7.55
C GLY A 129 -40.87 -2.98 6.42
N ASP A 130 -40.71 -2.49 5.19
CA ASP A 130 -40.64 -3.35 3.99
C ASP A 130 -40.17 -2.57 2.74
N ALA A 131 -40.52 -1.29 2.61
CA ALA A 131 -40.25 -0.54 1.36
C ALA A 131 -38.76 -0.18 1.17
N GLY A 132 -38.05 0.23 2.22
CA GLY A 132 -36.63 0.63 2.12
C GLY A 132 -35.64 -0.52 1.90
N LEU A 133 -36.04 -1.76 2.20
CA LEU A 133 -35.22 -2.95 2.03
C LEU A 133 -35.09 -3.35 0.55
N THR A 134 -36.04 -2.99 -0.31
CA THR A 134 -36.06 -3.46 -1.71
C THR A 134 -35.06 -2.76 -2.61
N ALA A 135 -34.77 -1.47 -2.38
CA ALA A 135 -33.70 -0.75 -3.08
C ALA A 135 -32.32 -1.17 -2.57
N ALA A 136 -32.14 -1.24 -1.25
CA ALA A 136 -30.89 -1.66 -0.61
C ALA A 136 -30.54 -3.14 -0.90
N ALA A 137 -31.52 -4.02 -1.03
CA ALA A 137 -31.30 -5.44 -1.35
C ALA A 137 -30.70 -5.66 -2.73
N LYS A 138 -30.89 -4.73 -3.68
CA LYS A 138 -30.28 -4.81 -5.02
C LYS A 138 -28.76 -4.61 -4.98
N LEU A 139 -28.25 -3.92 -3.96
CA LEU A 139 -26.82 -3.67 -3.74
C LEU A 139 -26.12 -4.83 -3.00
N VAL A 140 -26.87 -5.81 -2.51
CA VAL A 140 -26.32 -6.92 -1.73
C VAL A 140 -26.07 -8.13 -2.65
N PRO A 141 -24.82 -8.62 -2.75
CA PRO A 141 -24.51 -9.84 -3.50
C PRO A 141 -25.38 -11.03 -3.07
N MET A 142 -25.93 -11.77 -4.04
CA MET A 142 -26.92 -12.83 -3.81
C MET A 142 -26.53 -13.89 -2.78
N HIS A 143 -25.25 -14.31 -2.77
CA HIS A 143 -24.74 -15.30 -1.83
C HIS A 143 -24.80 -14.83 -0.36
N LEU A 144 -24.84 -13.52 -0.08
CA LEU A 144 -25.02 -12.97 1.27
C LEU A 144 -26.48 -13.06 1.72
N LEU A 145 -27.42 -12.81 0.80
CA LEU A 145 -28.85 -12.90 1.07
C LEU A 145 -29.28 -14.35 1.35
N GLU A 146 -28.70 -15.30 0.62
CA GLU A 146 -28.90 -16.74 0.85
C GLU A 146 -28.37 -17.17 2.22
N ARG A 147 -27.13 -16.78 2.57
CA ARG A 147 -26.57 -17.04 3.91
C ARG A 147 -27.42 -16.41 5.02
N GLY A 148 -27.96 -15.21 4.80
CA GLY A 148 -28.85 -14.53 5.73
C GLY A 148 -30.20 -15.22 5.90
N ARG A 149 -30.80 -15.76 4.83
CA ARG A 149 -32.05 -16.54 4.91
C ARG A 149 -31.86 -17.84 5.68
N ALA A 150 -30.83 -18.61 5.34
CA ALA A 150 -30.46 -19.83 6.06
C ALA A 150 -30.14 -19.54 7.54
N ALA A 151 -29.63 -18.34 7.85
CA ALA A 151 -29.37 -17.90 9.22
C ALA A 151 -30.62 -17.65 10.06
N ARG A 152 -31.65 -17.09 9.46
CA ARG A 152 -32.90 -16.85 10.16
C ARG A 152 -33.69 -18.14 10.35
N GLU A 153 -33.65 -19.06 9.39
CA GLU A 153 -34.30 -20.36 9.51
C GLU A 153 -33.70 -21.19 10.65
N ARG A 154 -32.37 -21.35 10.68
CA ARG A 154 -31.69 -22.07 11.78
C ARG A 154 -31.97 -21.44 13.15
N TRP A 155 -32.04 -20.11 13.23
CA TRP A 155 -32.39 -19.43 14.48
C TRP A 155 -33.85 -19.67 14.88
N ARG A 156 -34.80 -19.61 13.94
CA ARG A 156 -36.22 -19.88 14.21
C ARG A 156 -36.45 -21.32 14.67
N THR A 157 -35.79 -22.29 14.04
CA THR A 157 -35.88 -23.71 14.43
C THR A 157 -35.23 -23.98 15.78
N SER A 158 -34.16 -23.25 16.14
CA SER A 158 -33.52 -23.38 17.45
C SER A 158 -34.31 -22.70 18.58
N ASN A 159 -35.29 -21.86 18.25
CA ASN A 159 -36.00 -21.00 19.20
C ASN A 159 -37.54 -21.23 19.16
N SER A 160 -37.97 -22.35 18.59
CA SER A 160 -39.33 -22.92 18.66
C SER A 160 -39.30 -24.25 19.38
#